data_AF-A0AAV5IS31-F1
#
_entry.id   AF-A0AAV5IS31-F1
#
_cell.length_a   1.000
_cell.length_b   1.000
_cell.length_c   1.000
_cell.angle_alpha   90.00
_cell.angle_beta   90.00
_cell.angle_gamma   90.00
#
_symmetry.space_group_name_H-M   'P 1'
#
loop_
_entity.id
_entity.type
_entity.pdbx_description
1 polymer ?
#
loop_
_entity_poly.entity_id
_entity_poly.type
_entity_poly.pdbx_seq_one_letter_code
_entity_poly.pdbx_strand_id
1 'polypeptide(L)'
;MSSRGERQTVPLSVLLQRELANEKAENPDIVHGQANQSKKGEDYTLLKTECQRAMGDGITTFSVFGIFDGHNGSGAAIYTKENLLNNILNAIPSDLNRDEWISALPRALVAGFVKTDKDFQENGMDFLNFLSPALHDKLLQNSGVFVSCKF
;
A
#
# COMPACT_ATOMS: atom_id res chain seq x y z
N MET A 1 5.49 47.62 -5.24
CA MET A 1 5.30 46.62 -6.31
C MET A 1 5.37 45.25 -5.69
N SER A 2 4.28 44.48 -5.71
CA SER A 2 4.28 43.04 -5.42
C SER A 2 3.02 42.44 -6.04
N SER A 3 3.14 41.86 -7.23
CA SER A 3 2.05 41.12 -7.88
C SER A 3 1.96 39.74 -7.23
N ARG A 4 0.95 39.56 -6.39
CA ARG A 4 0.51 38.25 -5.87
C ARG A 4 0.34 37.28 -7.05
N GLY A 5 1.03 36.15 -7.01
CA GLY A 5 0.88 35.08 -8.00
C GLY A 5 -0.57 34.59 -8.04
N GLU A 6 -1.22 34.77 -9.18
CA GLU A 6 -2.51 34.15 -9.48
C GLU A 6 -2.34 32.64 -9.46
N ARG A 7 -2.99 31.96 -8.50
CA ARG A 7 -3.25 30.53 -8.62
C ARG A 7 -4.21 30.36 -9.79
N GLN A 8 -3.69 29.90 -10.93
CA GLN A 8 -4.52 29.47 -12.05
C GLN A 8 -5.42 28.32 -11.56
N THR A 9 -6.71 28.59 -11.41
CA THR A 9 -7.71 27.58 -11.12
C THR A 9 -8.18 27.00 -12.45
N VAL A 10 -8.05 25.68 -12.62
CA VAL A 10 -8.53 24.98 -13.80
C VAL A 10 -9.99 24.57 -13.56
N PRO A 11 -10.95 24.94 -14.43
CA PRO A 11 -12.35 24.54 -14.25
C PRO A 11 -12.53 23.02 -14.31
N LEU A 12 -13.41 22.49 -13.45
CA LEU A 12 -13.72 21.05 -13.40
C LEU A 12 -14.19 20.50 -14.75
N SER A 13 -14.92 21.28 -15.53
CA SER A 13 -15.36 20.90 -16.89
C SER A 13 -14.19 20.62 -17.83
N VAL A 14 -13.09 21.36 -17.70
CA VAL A 14 -11.86 21.16 -18.49
C VAL A 14 -11.17 19.85 -18.07
N LEU A 15 -11.17 19.54 -16.78
CA LEU A 15 -10.63 18.27 -16.28
C LEU A 15 -11.47 17.08 -16.76
N LEU A 16 -12.81 17.17 -16.69
CA LEU A 16 -13.72 16.13 -17.17
C LEU A 16 -13.64 15.92 -18.69
N GLN A 17 -13.44 16.99 -19.46
CA GLN A 17 -13.20 16.89 -20.91
C GLN A 17 -11.86 16.21 -21.24
N ARG A 18 -10.81 16.48 -20.45
CA ARG A 18 -9.52 15.79 -20.59
C ARG A 18 -9.64 14.31 -20.24
N GLU A 19 -10.36 13.95 -19.18
CA GLU A 19 -10.65 12.55 -18.83
C GLU A 19 -11.42 11.84 -19.96
N LEU A 20 -12.44 12.49 -20.52
CA LEU A 20 -13.23 11.91 -21.62
C LEU A 20 -12.41 11.76 -22.93
N ALA A 21 -11.43 12.64 -23.15
CA ALA A 21 -10.56 12.62 -24.32
C ALA A 21 -9.29 11.76 -24.14
N ASN A 22 -8.93 11.42 -22.89
CA ASN A 22 -7.80 10.55 -22.58
C ASN A 22 -8.19 9.08 -22.80
N GLU A 23 -8.20 8.65 -24.05
CA GLU A 23 -7.97 7.25 -24.39
C GLU A 23 -6.59 6.85 -23.85
N LYS A 24 -6.55 6.04 -22.78
CA LYS A 24 -5.37 5.36 -22.22
C LYS A 24 -4.06 6.14 -22.40
N ALA A 25 -3.88 7.23 -21.66
CA ALA A 25 -2.58 7.88 -21.55
C ALA A 25 -1.54 6.85 -21.09
N GLU A 26 -0.55 6.56 -21.93
CA GLU A 26 0.42 5.48 -21.69
C GLU A 26 1.30 5.76 -20.47
N ASN A 27 1.55 7.04 -20.17
CA ASN A 27 2.33 7.53 -19.04
C ASN A 27 1.69 8.81 -18.47
N PRO A 28 0.69 8.68 -17.57
CA PRO A 28 0.06 9.84 -16.96
C PRO A 28 1.00 10.49 -15.93
N ASP A 29 1.05 11.83 -15.92
CA ASP A 29 1.70 12.57 -14.84
C ASP A 29 0.87 12.43 -13.56
N ILE A 30 1.38 11.69 -12.57
CA ILE A 30 0.67 11.44 -11.31
C ILE A 30 0.99 12.54 -10.30
N VAL A 31 -0.03 13.30 -9.89
CA VAL A 31 0.02 14.21 -8.74
C VAL A 31 -0.76 13.59 -7.59
N HIS A 32 -0.16 13.54 -6.40
CA HIS A 32 -0.79 12.94 -5.23
C HIS A 32 -0.78 13.88 -4.03
N GLY A 33 -1.71 13.65 -3.11
CA GLY A 33 -1.80 14.32 -1.81
C GLY A 33 -2.37 13.36 -0.78
N GLN A 34 -2.15 13.65 0.50
CA GLN A 34 -2.68 12.84 1.60
C GLN A 34 -3.27 13.75 2.67
N ALA A 35 -4.41 13.37 3.20
CA ALA A 35 -4.98 13.91 4.41
C ALA A 35 -5.39 12.75 5.32
N ASN A 36 -5.16 12.88 6.62
CA ASN A 36 -5.58 11.89 7.61
C ASN A 36 -6.19 12.64 8.80
N GLN A 37 -7.37 12.17 9.22
CA GLN A 37 -8.01 12.63 10.45
C GLN A 37 -8.51 11.39 11.18
N SER A 38 -7.73 10.87 12.12
CA SER A 38 -8.17 9.74 12.95
C SER A 38 -8.26 10.15 14.42
N LYS A 39 -9.23 9.55 15.13
CA LYS A 39 -9.44 9.79 16.57
C LYS A 39 -8.48 8.96 17.43
N LYS A 40 -8.04 7.79 16.94
CA LYS A 40 -7.29 6.78 17.69
C LYS A 40 -5.89 6.47 17.14
N GLY A 41 -5.53 6.99 15.97
CA GLY A 41 -4.19 6.81 15.38
C GLY A 41 -3.94 5.43 14.76
N GLU A 42 -4.99 4.70 14.39
CA GLU A 42 -4.88 3.31 13.89
C GLU A 42 -4.85 3.22 12.36
N ASP A 43 -5.11 4.33 11.65
CA ASP A 43 -5.12 4.40 10.19
C ASP A 43 -3.75 4.79 9.64
N TYR A 44 -3.27 4.03 8.65
CA TYR A 44 -1.98 4.26 8.01
C TYR A 44 -2.12 4.37 6.50
N THR A 45 -1.14 5.02 5.88
CA THR A 45 -1.07 5.15 4.43
C THR A 45 0.33 4.79 3.96
N LEU A 46 0.41 4.11 2.82
CA LEU A 46 1.61 3.90 2.03
C LEU A 46 1.51 4.77 0.79
N LEU A 47 2.54 5.58 0.56
CA LEU A 47 2.66 6.38 -0.64
C LEU A 47 4.11 6.28 -1.11
N LYS A 48 4.32 5.60 -2.24
CA LYS A 48 5.65 5.34 -2.79
C LYS A 48 5.60 5.51 -4.30
N THR A 49 6.22 6.56 -4.79
CA THR A 49 6.39 6.83 -6.23
C THR A 49 7.74 6.29 -6.70
N GLU A 50 7.93 6.21 -8.01
CA GLU A 50 9.19 5.81 -8.65
C GLU A 50 9.76 4.45 -8.18
N CYS A 51 8.88 3.47 -7.90
CA CYS A 51 9.31 2.11 -7.62
C CYS A 51 9.83 1.44 -8.89
N GLN A 52 11.01 0.83 -8.85
CA GLN A 52 11.55 0.09 -9.99
C GLN A 52 10.93 -1.29 -10.07
N ARG A 53 10.51 -1.72 -11.28
CA ARG A 53 9.96 -3.08 -11.49
C ARG A 53 11.03 -4.17 -11.32
N ALA A 54 12.23 -3.91 -11.81
CA ALA A 54 13.40 -4.77 -11.66
C ALA A 54 14.62 -3.91 -11.27
N MET A 55 15.51 -4.48 -10.46
CA MET A 55 16.71 -3.79 -9.98
C MET A 55 17.59 -3.39 -11.16
N GLY A 56 17.79 -2.09 -11.37
CA GLY A 56 18.70 -1.56 -12.40
C GLY A 56 18.09 -1.29 -13.77
N ASP A 57 16.78 -1.52 -13.98
CA ASP A 57 16.12 -1.21 -15.26
C ASP A 57 16.02 0.31 -15.48
N GLY A 58 15.79 1.11 -14.42
CA GLY A 58 15.85 2.58 -14.41
C GLY A 58 14.87 3.33 -15.34
N ILE A 59 14.28 2.63 -16.30
CA ILE A 59 13.44 3.13 -17.39
C ILE A 59 11.96 2.90 -17.05
N THR A 60 11.66 1.83 -16.29
CA THR A 60 10.29 1.48 -15.97
C THR A 60 9.98 1.55 -14.47
N THR A 61 9.24 2.59 -14.10
CA THR A 61 8.77 2.79 -12.72
C THR A 61 7.28 2.49 -12.57
N PHE A 62 6.84 2.29 -11.33
CA PHE A 62 5.45 2.22 -10.93
C PHE A 62 5.25 2.94 -9.59
N SER A 63 4.02 3.36 -9.31
CA SER A 63 3.66 4.00 -8.05
C SER A 63 2.73 3.10 -7.24
N VAL A 64 2.87 3.15 -5.92
CA VAL A 64 2.09 2.36 -4.98
C VAL A 64 1.43 3.31 -3.98
N PHE A 65 0.11 3.16 -3.87
CA PHE A 65 -0.71 3.87 -2.91
C PHE A 65 -1.53 2.84 -2.14
N GLY A 66 -1.54 2.92 -0.81
CA GLY A 66 -2.28 2.01 0.05
C GLY A 66 -2.83 2.73 1.27
N ILE A 67 -4.03 2.36 1.70
CA ILE A 67 -4.68 2.85 2.91
C ILE A 67 -4.98 1.64 3.78
N PHE A 68 -4.59 1.70 5.04
CA PHE A 68 -4.73 0.61 6.01
C PHE A 68 -5.56 1.13 7.18
N ASP A 69 -6.81 0.69 7.26
CA ASP A 69 -7.74 0.97 8.35
C ASP A 69 -7.49 -0.03 9.49
N GLY A 70 -6.74 0.41 10.49
CA GLY A 70 -6.41 -0.42 11.64
C GLY A 70 -7.57 -0.49 12.64
N HIS A 71 -7.83 -1.68 13.15
CA HIS A 71 -8.83 -1.90 14.20
C HIS A 71 -8.24 -2.73 15.32
N ASN A 72 -8.67 -2.47 16.56
CA ASN A 72 -8.19 -3.17 17.77
C ASN A 72 -6.66 -3.09 17.97
N GLY A 73 -6.06 -1.98 17.54
CA GLY A 73 -4.61 -1.72 17.60
C GLY A 73 -4.04 -1.36 16.23
N SER A 74 -2.93 -0.64 16.23
CA SER A 74 -2.22 -0.22 15.01
C SER A 74 -1.26 -1.26 14.46
N GLY A 75 -0.97 -2.35 15.20
CA GLY A 75 0.09 -3.30 14.86
C GLY A 75 -0.06 -3.93 13.48
N ALA A 76 -1.26 -4.43 13.13
CA ALA A 76 -1.51 -5.02 11.82
C ALA A 76 -1.38 -4.00 10.68
N ALA A 77 -1.89 -2.79 10.87
CA ALA A 77 -1.84 -1.73 9.86
C ALA A 77 -0.39 -1.25 9.61
N ILE A 78 0.41 -1.09 10.68
CA ILE A 78 1.84 -0.78 10.59
C ILE A 78 2.59 -1.90 9.87
N TYR A 79 2.41 -3.15 10.32
CA TYR A 79 3.12 -4.29 9.76
C TYR A 79 2.82 -4.46 8.27
N THR A 80 1.54 -4.30 7.89
CA THR A 80 1.11 -4.36 6.50
C THR A 80 1.74 -3.26 5.67
N LYS A 81 1.72 -2.01 6.16
CA LYS A 81 2.36 -0.87 5.48
C LYS A 81 3.84 -1.12 5.20
N GLU A 82 4.56 -1.74 6.13
CA GLU A 82 6.01 -1.96 6.05
C GLU A 82 6.40 -3.15 5.18
N ASN A 83 5.59 -4.22 5.17
CA ASN A 83 5.98 -5.52 4.60
C ASN A 83 5.21 -5.92 3.34
N LEU A 84 3.97 -5.47 3.15
CA LEU A 84 3.09 -5.95 2.09
C LEU A 84 3.70 -5.76 0.70
N LEU A 85 4.21 -4.57 0.40
CA LEU A 85 4.80 -4.29 -0.92
C LEU A 85 5.98 -5.21 -1.22
N ASN A 86 6.87 -5.42 -0.25
CA ASN A 86 8.02 -6.29 -0.44
C ASN A 86 7.58 -7.74 -0.66
N ASN A 87 6.59 -8.22 0.10
CA ASN A 87 6.01 -9.56 -0.07
C ASN A 87 5.33 -9.74 -1.43
N ILE A 88 4.66 -8.72 -1.96
CA ILE A 88 4.08 -8.74 -3.32
C ILE A 88 5.20 -8.83 -4.36
N LEU A 89 6.22 -7.97 -4.29
CA LEU A 89 7.29 -7.93 -5.28
C LEU A 89 8.12 -9.21 -5.29
N ASN A 90 8.38 -9.80 -4.13
CA ASN A 90 9.07 -11.08 -4.00
C ASN A 90 8.26 -12.26 -4.56
N ALA A 91 6.94 -12.10 -4.73
CA ALA A 91 6.09 -13.12 -5.34
C ALA A 91 6.06 -13.03 -6.88
N ILE A 92 6.64 -11.98 -7.48
CA ILE A 92 6.74 -11.80 -8.92
C ILE A 92 8.11 -12.31 -9.39
N PRO A 93 8.16 -13.19 -10.41
CA PRO A 93 9.44 -13.58 -11.03
C PRO A 93 10.19 -12.36 -11.58
N SER A 94 11.51 -12.33 -11.41
CA SER A 94 12.36 -11.18 -11.75
C SER A 94 12.66 -11.02 -13.24
N ASP A 95 12.31 -12.02 -14.06
CA ASP A 95 12.66 -12.15 -15.48
C ASP A 95 11.48 -11.86 -16.44
N LEU A 96 10.46 -11.13 -15.97
CA LEU A 96 9.27 -10.82 -16.76
C LEU A 96 9.40 -9.50 -17.51
N ASN A 97 8.86 -9.46 -18.73
CA ASN A 97 8.63 -8.20 -19.43
C ASN A 97 7.44 -7.42 -18.82
N ARG A 98 7.15 -6.21 -19.33
CA ARG A 98 6.06 -5.36 -18.81
C ARG A 98 4.71 -6.06 -18.77
N ASP A 99 4.30 -6.68 -19.87
CA ASP A 99 2.96 -7.24 -20.02
C ASP A 99 2.79 -8.52 -19.19
N GLU A 100 3.85 -9.33 -19.11
CA GLU A 100 3.93 -10.49 -18.23
C GLU A 100 3.89 -10.09 -16.76
N TRP A 101 4.62 -9.04 -16.39
CA TRP A 101 4.64 -8.48 -15.04
C TRP A 101 3.24 -7.99 -14.64
N ILE A 102 2.56 -7.24 -15.51
CA ILE A 102 1.18 -6.78 -15.29
C ILE A 102 0.22 -7.98 -15.18
N SER A 103 0.41 -9.02 -15.99
CA SER A 103 -0.43 -10.23 -15.96
C SER A 103 -0.19 -11.07 -14.70
N ALA A 104 1.02 -11.03 -14.12
CA ALA A 104 1.36 -11.73 -12.89
C ALA A 104 0.87 -11.00 -11.62
N LEU A 105 0.67 -9.68 -11.67
CA LEU A 105 0.32 -8.84 -10.52
C LEU A 105 -0.89 -9.35 -9.72
N PRO A 106 -2.04 -9.73 -10.30
CA PRO A 106 -3.19 -10.18 -9.52
C PRO A 106 -2.87 -11.38 -8.63
N ARG A 107 -2.09 -12.33 -9.13
CA ARG A 107 -1.67 -13.50 -8.37
C ARG A 107 -0.63 -13.15 -7.30
N ALA A 108 0.32 -12.27 -7.64
CA ALA A 108 1.33 -11.80 -6.69
C ALA A 108 0.72 -10.98 -5.55
N LEU A 109 -0.33 -10.19 -5.81
CA LEU A 109 -1.11 -9.51 -4.79
C LEU A 109 -1.69 -10.51 -3.80
N VAL A 110 -2.42 -11.52 -4.28
CA VAL A 110 -2.98 -12.57 -3.41
C VAL A 110 -1.88 -13.26 -2.59
N ALA A 111 -0.78 -13.65 -3.22
CA ALA A 111 0.33 -14.30 -2.53
C ALA A 111 0.97 -13.39 -1.46
N GLY A 112 1.17 -12.11 -1.79
CA GLY A 112 1.73 -11.10 -0.89
C GLY A 112 0.84 -10.83 0.32
N PHE A 113 -0.48 -10.75 0.14
CA PHE A 113 -1.44 -10.63 1.24
C PHE A 113 -1.40 -11.85 2.15
N VAL A 114 -1.50 -13.06 1.57
CA VAL A 114 -1.46 -14.31 2.34
C VAL A 114 -0.15 -14.46 3.11
N LYS A 115 0.98 -14.12 2.50
CA LYS A 115 2.29 -14.16 3.17
C LYS A 115 2.37 -13.15 4.30
N THR A 116 1.94 -11.90 4.06
CA THR A 116 1.98 -10.84 5.08
C THR A 116 1.09 -11.18 6.29
N ASP A 117 -0.07 -11.78 6.05
CA ASP A 117 -0.97 -12.24 7.12
C ASP A 117 -0.33 -13.35 7.98
N LYS A 118 0.27 -14.37 7.32
CA LYS A 118 1.00 -15.43 8.02
C LYS A 118 2.19 -14.90 8.81
N ASP A 119 3.04 -14.09 8.17
CA ASP A 119 4.21 -13.53 8.83
C ASP A 119 3.80 -12.68 10.04
N PHE A 120 2.70 -11.92 9.96
CA PHE A 120 2.20 -11.12 11.09
C PHE A 120 1.73 -12.01 12.26
N GLN A 121 1.00 -13.09 11.96
CA GLN A 121 0.54 -14.06 12.96
C GLN A 121 1.72 -14.78 13.63
N GLU A 122 2.76 -15.14 12.87
CA GLU A 122 3.97 -15.79 13.37
C GLU A 122 4.82 -14.83 14.22
N ASN A 123 5.01 -13.59 13.79
CA ASN A 123 5.75 -12.58 14.56
C ASN A 123 5.00 -12.15 15.84
N GLY A 124 3.67 -12.26 15.87
CA GLY A 124 2.88 -12.10 17.09
C GLY A 124 3.16 -13.19 18.13
N MET A 125 3.47 -14.42 17.70
CA MET A 125 3.89 -15.51 18.59
C MET A 125 5.29 -15.30 19.19
N ASP A 126 6.20 -14.67 18.44
CA ASP A 126 7.55 -14.36 18.96
C ASP A 126 7.55 -13.24 20.02
N PHE A 127 6.68 -12.24 19.91
CA PHE A 127 6.47 -11.25 20.98
C PHE A 127 5.82 -11.85 22.24
N LEU A 128 5.02 -12.92 22.08
CA LEU A 128 4.36 -13.63 23.19
C LEU A 128 5.31 -14.54 23.97
N ASN A 129 6.37 -15.06 23.34
CA ASN A 129 7.40 -15.86 24.01
C ASN A 129 8.27 -15.05 24.98
N PHE A 130 8.19 -13.71 24.93
CA PHE A 130 8.95 -12.80 25.80
C PHE A 130 8.11 -12.19 26.94
N LEU A 131 6.79 -12.45 26.98
CA LEU A 131 5.88 -11.88 27.99
C LEU A 131 5.28 -12.97 28.89
N SER A 132 5.03 -12.59 30.15
CA SER A 132 4.51 -13.45 31.22
C SER A 132 3.29 -14.28 30.78
N PRO A 133 3.14 -15.55 31.26
CA PRO A 133 2.03 -16.45 30.91
C PRO A 133 0.63 -15.83 31.09
N ALA A 134 0.46 -14.85 31.97
CA ALA A 134 -0.83 -14.18 32.21
C ALA A 134 -1.29 -13.26 31.06
N LEU A 135 -0.38 -12.85 30.16
CA LEU A 135 -0.71 -12.07 28.96
C LEU A 135 -1.10 -12.97 27.77
N HIS A 136 -0.65 -14.23 27.82
CA HIS A 136 -0.86 -15.25 26.79
C HIS A 136 -2.37 -15.56 26.60
N ASP A 137 -3.10 -15.72 27.70
CA ASP A 137 -4.55 -16.01 27.67
C ASP A 137 -5.41 -14.83 27.18
N LYS A 138 -4.97 -13.57 27.40
CA LYS A 138 -5.69 -12.39 26.91
C LYS A 138 -5.48 -12.13 25.42
N LEU A 139 -4.37 -12.59 24.85
CA LEU A 139 -4.03 -12.39 23.43
C LEU A 139 -4.46 -13.56 22.54
N LEU A 140 -4.59 -14.78 23.09
CA LEU A 140 -5.26 -15.90 22.42
C LEU A 140 -6.74 -15.59 22.11
N GLN A 141 -7.41 -14.76 22.91
CA GLN A 141 -8.76 -14.26 22.60
C GLN A 141 -8.80 -13.29 21.41
N ASN A 142 -7.64 -12.82 20.93
CA ASN A 142 -7.47 -11.97 19.75
C ASN A 142 -6.77 -12.71 18.60
N SER A 143 -6.68 -14.04 18.61
CA SER A 143 -5.99 -14.84 17.57
C SER A 143 -6.65 -14.80 16.18
N GLY A 144 -7.64 -13.93 15.96
CA GLY A 144 -8.33 -13.71 14.70
C GLY A 144 -7.99 -12.36 14.04
N VAL A 145 -6.82 -11.78 14.30
CA VAL A 145 -6.39 -10.59 13.55
C VAL A 145 -5.94 -11.03 12.15
N PHE A 146 -6.89 -10.97 11.22
CA PHE A 146 -6.64 -11.12 9.80
C PHE A 146 -6.20 -9.78 9.23
N VAL A 147 -5.12 -9.75 8.44
CA VAL A 147 -4.81 -8.61 7.58
C VAL A 147 -5.82 -8.58 6.43
N SER A 148 -7.04 -8.16 6.76
CA SER A 148 -8.08 -7.88 5.76
C SER A 148 -7.87 -6.46 5.26
N CYS A 149 -7.31 -6.29 4.07
CA CYS A 149 -7.66 -5.12 3.29
C CYS A 149 -9.06 -5.38 2.72
N LYS A 150 -10.09 -4.76 3.30
CA LYS A 150 -11.38 -4.65 2.63
C LYS A 150 -11.17 -3.73 1.43
N PHE A 151 -11.27 -4.29 0.22
CA PHE A 151 -11.31 -3.53 -1.04
C PHE A 151 -12.67 -2.87 -1.22
#